data_AF-A0A2V4UIX2-F1
#
_entry.id   AF-A0A2V4UIX2-F1
#
_cell.length_a   1.000
_cell.length_b   1.000
_cell.length_c   1.000
_cell.angle_alpha   90.00
_cell.angle_beta   90.00
_cell.angle_gamma   90.00
#
_symmetry.space_group_name_H-M   'P 1'
#
loop_
_entity.id
_entity.type
_entity.pdbx_description
1 polymer ?
#
loop_
_entity_poly.entity_id
_entity_poly.type
_entity_poly.pdbx_seq_one_letter_code
_entity_poly.pdbx_strand_id
1 'polypeptide(L)'
;MFNIDLFPQALKSDESGQTRSCLLKQTAASENSTEQELWFAYPINLPMPEDDDCDSYLLATLLPAMQLRAAIRVHGSVSHELLANLTELQYVWNKWLPERYFLIDIQVDRIRESNVQVDGAIAAFSGGVDAQFTAYRHATGRAGYATRAIKAGVFVHGFDIPLEDTEGFASAAKIAAKALADINIELLPVETNIRTLWSINWEDYHAAAIASVLCGLKRYAGIGLIGSGDSYDVLISPWGSHPITDPLLSSGDFRVIHDGAGFSRSEKLQTLSAWPLGIESLRFCWAGEQNDSNCGRCEKCVRTRLNFLVAGIDNPQCFSEPIDSSLFKSIALKSKAVSIDWNLIRHEMIKTGRGLEWLPYIEKALKRKPPPNLNRLFPFGSRRRMWVKKMLMRNK
;
A
#
# COMPACT_ATOMS: atom_id res chain seq x y z
N MET A 1 -15.97 -19.24 20.63
CA MET A 1 -14.73 -18.78 19.98
C MET A 1 -15.15 -17.99 18.75
N PHE A 2 -14.49 -16.88 18.42
CA PHE A 2 -14.82 -16.14 17.20
C PHE A 2 -14.06 -16.80 16.05
N ASN A 3 -14.75 -17.19 14.99
CA ASN A 3 -14.18 -17.90 13.85
C ASN A 3 -14.50 -17.16 12.56
N ILE A 4 -13.57 -17.19 11.61
CA ILE A 4 -13.76 -16.72 10.23
C ILE A 4 -13.54 -17.90 9.29
N ASP A 5 -14.61 -18.38 8.69
CA ASP A 5 -14.57 -19.41 7.66
C ASP A 5 -14.42 -18.77 6.28
N LEU A 6 -13.45 -19.23 5.49
CA LEU A 6 -13.18 -18.81 4.12
C LEU A 6 -13.72 -19.86 3.16
N PHE A 7 -14.80 -19.53 2.43
CA PHE A 7 -15.37 -20.39 1.39
C PHE A 7 -15.05 -19.82 0.00
N PRO A 8 -14.01 -20.34 -0.70
CA PRO A 8 -13.71 -19.91 -2.05
C PRO A 8 -14.91 -20.15 -2.97
N GLN A 9 -15.17 -19.22 -3.88
CA GLN A 9 -16.22 -19.32 -4.89
C GLN A 9 -15.60 -19.65 -6.25
N ALA A 10 -16.41 -20.25 -7.12
CA ALA A 10 -16.00 -20.51 -8.50
C ALA A 10 -15.64 -19.21 -9.22
N LEU A 11 -14.56 -19.25 -10.02
CA LEU A 11 -14.15 -18.12 -10.86
C LEU A 11 -15.31 -17.66 -11.74
N LYS A 12 -15.66 -16.38 -11.65
CA LYS A 12 -16.63 -15.74 -12.54
C LYS A 12 -15.88 -15.00 -13.64
N SER A 13 -16.26 -15.19 -14.89
CA SER A 13 -15.66 -14.48 -16.03
C SER A 13 -16.75 -13.88 -16.90
N ASP A 14 -16.59 -12.61 -17.26
CA ASP A 14 -17.48 -11.89 -18.17
C ASP A 14 -16.66 -10.97 -19.09
N GLU A 15 -17.33 -10.12 -19.86
CA GLU A 15 -16.67 -9.16 -20.76
C GLU A 15 -15.84 -8.09 -20.03
N SER A 16 -16.13 -7.86 -18.74
CA SER A 16 -15.45 -6.85 -17.92
C SER A 16 -14.19 -7.39 -17.22
N GLY A 17 -14.08 -8.71 -17.04
CA GLY A 17 -12.90 -9.33 -16.44
C GLY A 17 -13.16 -10.72 -15.88
N GLN A 18 -12.26 -11.14 -14.98
CA GLN A 18 -12.38 -12.38 -14.22
C GLN A 18 -12.33 -12.07 -12.72
N THR A 19 -13.35 -12.49 -11.98
CA THR A 19 -13.49 -12.23 -10.55
C THR A 19 -13.26 -13.51 -9.75
N ARG A 20 -12.27 -13.45 -8.87
CA ARG A 20 -12.05 -14.43 -7.80
C ARG A 20 -12.69 -13.91 -6.52
N SER A 21 -13.58 -14.70 -5.90
CA SER A 21 -14.22 -14.30 -4.64
C SER A 21 -14.23 -15.39 -3.58
N CYS A 22 -14.38 -14.97 -2.33
CA CYS A 22 -14.46 -15.82 -1.16
C CYS A 22 -15.55 -15.30 -0.24
N LEU A 23 -16.48 -16.16 0.14
CA LEU A 23 -17.47 -15.86 1.17
C LEU A 23 -16.79 -15.99 2.54
N LEU A 24 -16.80 -14.90 3.29
CA LEU A 24 -16.27 -14.79 4.64
C LEU A 24 -17.43 -14.95 5.62
N LYS A 25 -17.51 -16.09 6.30
CA LYS A 25 -18.52 -16.33 7.33
C LYS A 25 -17.91 -16.14 8.70
N GLN A 26 -18.32 -15.09 9.40
CA GLN A 26 -17.85 -14.77 10.75
C GLN A 26 -18.87 -15.27 11.77
N THR A 27 -18.45 -16.16 12.67
CA THR A 27 -19.34 -16.79 13.67
C THR A 27 -18.95 -16.34 15.07
N ALA A 28 -19.87 -15.67 15.76
CA ALA A 28 -19.71 -15.23 17.15
C ALA A 28 -19.91 -16.37 18.15
N ALA A 29 -19.40 -16.19 19.37
CA ALA A 29 -19.61 -17.14 20.47
C ALA A 29 -21.10 -17.31 20.86
N SER A 30 -21.97 -16.38 20.44
CA SER A 30 -23.42 -16.42 20.63
C SER A 30 -24.18 -17.03 19.45
N GLU A 31 -23.50 -17.75 18.55
CA GLU A 31 -24.04 -18.41 17.34
C GLU A 31 -24.64 -17.47 16.26
N ASN A 32 -24.54 -16.16 16.43
CA ASN A 32 -24.86 -15.22 15.36
C ASN A 32 -23.75 -15.26 14.29
N SER A 33 -24.12 -15.47 13.04
CA SER A 33 -23.20 -15.42 11.90
C SER A 33 -23.47 -14.22 11.00
N THR A 34 -22.41 -13.57 10.54
CA THR A 34 -22.46 -12.55 9.49
C THR A 34 -21.65 -13.01 8.29
N GLU A 35 -22.14 -12.71 7.09
CA GLU A 35 -21.49 -13.09 5.84
C GLU A 35 -21.12 -11.85 5.05
N GLN A 36 -19.91 -11.84 4.50
CA GLN A 36 -19.40 -10.80 3.61
C GLN A 36 -18.63 -11.47 2.47
N GLU A 37 -18.68 -10.91 1.26
CA GLU A 37 -17.89 -11.43 0.13
C GLU A 37 -16.61 -10.59 -0.01
N LEU A 38 -15.45 -11.25 0.00
CA LEU A 38 -14.18 -10.68 -0.47
C LEU A 38 -14.01 -11.01 -1.94
N TRP A 39 -13.65 -10.02 -2.77
CA TRP A 39 -13.42 -10.26 -4.19
C TRP A 39 -12.24 -9.46 -4.75
N PHE A 40 -11.70 -9.99 -5.84
CA PHE A 40 -10.67 -9.39 -6.67
C PHE A 40 -11.07 -9.57 -8.14
N ALA A 41 -11.22 -8.48 -8.88
CA ALA A 41 -11.53 -8.48 -10.30
C ALA A 41 -10.26 -8.18 -11.11
N TYR A 42 -9.84 -9.14 -11.92
CA TYR A 42 -8.65 -9.08 -12.77
C TYR A 42 -9.06 -8.91 -14.25
N PRO A 43 -8.16 -8.42 -15.11
CA PRO A 43 -8.40 -8.38 -16.55
C PRO A 43 -8.70 -9.76 -17.15
N ILE A 44 -9.49 -9.77 -18.23
CA ILE A 44 -9.84 -10.98 -18.97
C ILE A 44 -8.61 -11.67 -19.58
N ASN A 45 -8.69 -12.98 -19.81
CA ASN A 45 -7.67 -13.81 -20.46
C ASN A 45 -6.33 -13.96 -19.73
N LEU A 46 -6.28 -13.59 -18.45
CA LEU A 46 -5.13 -13.89 -17.61
C LEU A 46 -5.25 -15.32 -17.04
N PRO A 47 -4.14 -16.07 -16.92
CA PRO A 47 -4.16 -17.36 -16.25
C PRO A 47 -4.43 -17.17 -14.75
N MET A 48 -5.47 -17.82 -14.25
CA MET A 48 -5.89 -17.76 -12.85
C MET A 48 -5.54 -19.05 -12.09
N PRO A 49 -5.27 -18.98 -10.77
CA PRO A 49 -5.21 -20.15 -9.93
C PRO A 49 -6.55 -20.90 -9.86
N GLU A 50 -6.50 -22.16 -9.42
CA GLU A 50 -7.70 -22.98 -9.20
C GLU A 50 -8.67 -22.33 -8.20
N ASP A 51 -9.96 -22.65 -8.31
CA ASP A 51 -11.00 -22.08 -7.45
C ASP A 51 -10.71 -22.30 -5.97
N ASP A 52 -10.21 -23.49 -5.61
CA ASP A 52 -9.89 -23.81 -4.23
C ASP A 52 -8.59 -23.18 -3.70
N ASP A 53 -7.80 -22.50 -4.54
CA ASP A 53 -6.54 -21.86 -4.13
C ASP A 53 -6.82 -20.59 -3.31
N CYS A 54 -6.59 -20.68 -2.00
CA CYS A 54 -6.99 -19.65 -1.03
C CYS A 54 -5.84 -18.76 -0.53
N ASP A 55 -4.67 -18.77 -1.18
CA ASP A 55 -3.52 -17.96 -0.72
C ASP A 55 -3.87 -16.47 -0.62
N SER A 56 -4.51 -15.91 -1.67
CA SER A 56 -4.97 -14.51 -1.69
C SER A 56 -5.97 -14.20 -0.57
N TYR A 57 -6.93 -15.11 -0.31
CA TYR A 57 -7.96 -14.88 0.70
C TYR A 57 -7.37 -14.95 2.12
N LEU A 58 -6.44 -15.89 2.36
CA LEU A 58 -5.76 -15.99 3.65
C LEU A 58 -4.89 -14.77 3.94
N LEU A 59 -4.12 -14.30 2.94
CA LEU A 59 -3.33 -13.06 3.04
C LEU A 59 -4.21 -11.84 3.37
N ALA A 60 -5.38 -11.74 2.73
CA ALA A 60 -6.34 -10.68 2.98
C ALA A 60 -6.94 -10.74 4.40
N THR A 61 -7.12 -11.92 4.98
CA THR A 61 -7.86 -12.08 6.24
C THR A 61 -6.98 -12.16 7.49
N LEU A 62 -5.69 -12.52 7.37
CA LEU A 62 -4.83 -12.81 8.52
C LEU A 62 -4.78 -11.68 9.57
N LEU A 63 -4.35 -10.47 9.18
CA LEU A 63 -4.21 -9.35 10.11
C LEU A 63 -5.56 -8.91 10.73
N PRO A 64 -6.66 -8.80 9.96
CA PRO A 64 -7.99 -8.61 10.54
C PRO A 64 -8.37 -9.69 11.57
N ALA A 65 -8.14 -10.97 11.27
CA ALA A 65 -8.44 -12.07 12.17
C ALA A 65 -7.60 -12.01 13.46
N MET A 66 -6.30 -11.71 13.35
CA MET A 66 -5.43 -11.47 14.51
C MET A 66 -5.94 -10.31 15.38
N GLN A 67 -6.42 -9.22 14.77
CA GLN A 67 -7.00 -8.08 15.51
C GLN A 67 -8.29 -8.47 16.24
N LEU A 68 -9.10 -9.31 15.61
CA LEU A 68 -10.39 -9.79 16.14
C LEU A 68 -10.24 -10.98 17.10
N ARG A 69 -9.03 -11.52 17.26
CA ARG A 69 -8.76 -12.78 17.98
C ARG A 69 -9.59 -13.95 17.43
N ALA A 70 -9.70 -13.98 16.10
CA ALA A 70 -10.53 -14.94 15.39
C ALA A 70 -9.67 -16.08 14.83
N ALA A 71 -10.04 -17.33 15.09
CA ALA A 71 -9.45 -18.44 14.34
C ALA A 71 -9.90 -18.41 12.88
N ILE A 72 -9.04 -18.85 11.96
CA ILE A 72 -9.37 -18.95 10.54
C ILE A 72 -9.56 -20.43 10.18
N ARG A 73 -10.63 -20.74 9.45
CA ARG A 73 -10.79 -22.02 8.76
C ARG A 73 -10.92 -21.80 7.26
N VAL A 74 -10.08 -22.46 6.48
CA VAL A 74 -10.05 -22.33 5.02
C VAL A 74 -10.65 -23.59 4.38
N HIS A 75 -11.81 -23.44 3.74
CA HIS A 75 -12.52 -24.51 3.02
C HIS A 75 -11.97 -24.66 1.59
N GLY A 76 -10.66 -24.83 1.50
CA GLY A 76 -9.90 -24.85 0.26
C GLY A 76 -8.46 -25.27 0.51
N SER A 77 -7.58 -24.90 -0.41
CA SER A 77 -6.18 -25.25 -0.36
C SER A 77 -5.28 -24.04 -0.10
N VAL A 78 -4.19 -24.23 0.65
CA VAL A 78 -3.18 -23.20 0.91
C VAL A 78 -1.78 -23.78 0.73
N SER A 79 -0.84 -22.97 0.25
CA SER A 79 0.57 -23.36 0.14
C SER A 79 1.18 -23.65 1.52
N HIS A 80 1.91 -24.77 1.66
CA HIS A 80 2.67 -25.08 2.88
C HIS A 80 3.62 -23.93 3.28
N GLU A 81 4.40 -23.42 2.31
CA GLU A 81 5.33 -22.31 2.56
C GLU A 81 4.61 -21.03 3.02
N LEU A 82 3.42 -20.73 2.49
CA LEU A 82 2.64 -19.59 2.96
C LEU A 82 2.23 -19.80 4.41
N LEU A 83 1.71 -20.97 4.78
CA LEU A 83 1.34 -21.26 6.18
C LEU A 83 2.52 -21.08 7.13
N ALA A 84 3.70 -21.61 6.78
CA ALA A 84 4.92 -21.46 7.57
C ALA A 84 5.33 -19.98 7.71
N ASN A 85 5.31 -19.22 6.61
CA ASN A 85 5.63 -17.79 6.63
C ASN A 85 4.63 -16.97 7.44
N LEU A 86 3.33 -17.28 7.35
CA LEU A 86 2.29 -16.60 8.11
C LEU A 86 2.35 -16.95 9.60
N THR A 87 2.85 -18.13 10.00
CA THR A 87 3.19 -18.41 11.40
C THR A 87 4.22 -17.42 11.93
N GLU A 88 5.30 -17.16 11.19
CA GLU A 88 6.31 -16.18 11.59
C GLU A 88 5.76 -14.75 11.56
N LEU A 89 4.97 -14.40 10.54
CA LEU A 89 4.35 -13.08 10.43
C LEU A 89 3.44 -12.77 11.63
N GLN A 90 2.72 -13.77 12.14
CA GLN A 90 1.93 -13.63 13.37
C GLN A 90 2.80 -13.27 14.57
N TYR A 91 3.97 -13.90 14.73
CA TYR A 91 4.90 -13.56 15.81
C TYR A 91 5.43 -12.14 15.68
N VAL A 92 5.78 -11.70 14.47
CA VAL A 92 6.27 -10.33 14.24
C VAL A 92 5.22 -9.29 14.65
N TRP A 93 3.99 -9.41 14.16
CA TRP A 93 2.92 -8.45 14.50
C TRP A 93 2.49 -8.50 15.96
N ASN A 94 2.47 -9.68 16.57
CA ASN A 94 2.23 -9.81 18.00
C ASN A 94 3.35 -9.16 18.83
N LYS A 95 4.62 -9.23 18.40
CA LYS A 95 5.73 -8.56 19.10
C LYS A 95 5.74 -7.06 18.88
N TRP A 96 5.41 -6.60 17.68
CA TRP A 96 5.38 -5.17 17.38
C TRP A 96 4.21 -4.45 18.06
N LEU A 97 3.03 -5.10 18.12
CA LEU A 97 1.80 -4.52 18.66
C LEU A 97 1.00 -5.57 19.47
N PRO A 98 1.52 -6.00 20.64
CA PRO A 98 0.94 -7.11 21.43
C PRO A 98 -0.47 -6.86 21.94
N GLU A 99 -0.85 -5.59 22.12
CA GLU A 99 -2.19 -5.21 22.56
C GLU A 99 -3.22 -5.17 21.42
N ARG A 100 -2.77 -5.30 20.16
CA ARG A 100 -3.62 -5.20 18.96
C ARG A 100 -3.70 -6.52 18.19
N TYR A 101 -2.58 -7.20 17.98
CA TYR A 101 -2.53 -8.41 17.15
C TYR A 101 -2.21 -9.63 18.00
N PHE A 102 -3.10 -10.61 17.96
CA PHE A 102 -3.02 -11.83 18.77
C PHE A 102 -2.73 -13.02 17.86
N LEU A 103 -2.04 -14.02 18.41
CA LEU A 103 -1.85 -15.30 17.73
C LEU A 103 -3.20 -16.01 17.60
N ILE A 104 -3.45 -16.59 16.44
CA ILE A 104 -4.68 -17.29 16.10
C ILE A 104 -4.37 -18.67 15.51
N ASP A 105 -5.34 -19.57 15.59
CA ASP A 105 -5.26 -20.86 14.90
C ASP A 105 -5.69 -20.71 13.43
N ILE A 106 -5.03 -21.45 12.54
CA ILE A 106 -5.34 -21.49 11.11
C ILE A 106 -5.48 -22.95 10.72
N GLN A 107 -6.69 -23.33 10.31
CA GLN A 107 -6.99 -24.67 9.82
C GLN A 107 -7.31 -24.60 8.33
N VAL A 108 -6.81 -25.56 7.56
CA VAL A 108 -7.02 -25.62 6.11
C VAL A 108 -7.46 -27.04 5.73
N ASP A 109 -8.39 -27.14 4.77
CA ASP A 109 -8.87 -28.45 4.31
C ASP A 109 -7.79 -29.20 3.52
N ARG A 110 -6.94 -28.48 2.75
CA ARG A 110 -5.83 -29.08 1.99
C ARG A 110 -4.57 -28.21 2.04
N ILE A 111 -3.41 -28.85 2.20
CA ILE A 111 -2.09 -28.20 2.08
C ILE A 111 -1.47 -28.57 0.73
N ARG A 112 -0.92 -27.58 0.01
CA ARG A 112 -0.16 -27.77 -1.24
C ARG A 112 1.35 -27.76 -0.95
N GLU A 113 2.04 -28.85 -1.23
CA GLU A 113 3.46 -29.08 -0.87
C GLU A 113 4.47 -28.60 -1.93
N SER A 114 4.15 -28.73 -3.22
CA SER A 114 5.05 -28.37 -4.31
C SER A 114 4.28 -27.60 -5.37
N ASN A 115 4.75 -26.39 -5.69
CA ASN A 115 4.16 -25.58 -6.73
C ASN A 115 5.25 -25.14 -7.71
N VAL A 116 4.97 -25.28 -9.00
CA VAL A 116 5.86 -24.78 -10.06
C VAL A 116 5.73 -23.27 -10.10
N GLN A 117 6.83 -22.57 -9.84
CA GLN A 117 6.91 -21.12 -9.97
C GLN A 117 6.94 -20.73 -11.44
N VAL A 118 6.12 -19.75 -11.83
CA VAL A 118 6.11 -19.19 -13.18
C VAL A 118 7.19 -18.10 -13.30
N ASP A 119 7.88 -18.05 -14.43
CA ASP A 119 8.89 -17.02 -14.68
C ASP A 119 8.30 -15.59 -14.75
N GLY A 120 9.15 -14.61 -14.47
CA GLY A 120 8.83 -13.18 -14.55
C GLY A 120 8.28 -12.60 -13.26
N ALA A 121 8.11 -11.28 -13.26
CA ALA A 121 7.65 -10.51 -12.11
C ALA A 121 6.47 -9.59 -12.48
N ILE A 122 5.68 -9.25 -11.49
CA ILE A 122 4.75 -8.13 -11.48
C ILE A 122 5.13 -7.18 -10.35
N ALA A 123 4.83 -5.89 -10.50
CA ALA A 123 5.12 -4.89 -9.47
C ALA A 123 3.84 -4.20 -8.99
N ALA A 124 3.70 -4.02 -7.68
CA ALA A 124 2.66 -3.13 -7.15
C ALA A 124 2.95 -1.70 -7.65
N PHE A 125 2.01 -1.12 -8.40
CA PHE A 125 2.22 0.15 -9.07
C PHE A 125 1.09 1.12 -8.74
N SER A 126 1.39 2.21 -8.02
CA SER A 126 0.41 3.24 -7.63
C SER A 126 0.59 4.58 -8.36
N GLY A 127 1.63 4.68 -9.19
CA GLY A 127 2.11 5.93 -9.79
C GLY A 127 2.99 6.79 -8.87
N GLY A 128 3.20 6.37 -7.61
CA GLY A 128 4.07 7.07 -6.66
C GLY A 128 5.56 6.81 -6.88
N VAL A 129 6.41 7.55 -6.14
CA VAL A 129 7.88 7.50 -6.27
C VAL A 129 8.44 6.09 -6.12
N ASP A 130 8.00 5.36 -5.09
CA ASP A 130 8.56 4.04 -4.77
C ASP A 130 8.18 2.98 -5.81
N ALA A 131 6.94 3.04 -6.31
CA ALA A 131 6.46 2.20 -7.41
C ALA A 131 7.18 2.50 -8.72
N GLN A 132 7.31 3.77 -9.09
CA GLN A 132 8.03 4.18 -10.28
C GLN A 132 9.51 3.81 -10.23
N PHE A 133 10.17 4.01 -9.08
CA PHE A 133 11.57 3.63 -8.89
C PHE A 133 11.79 2.14 -9.12
N THR A 134 10.93 1.31 -8.52
CA THR A 134 10.96 -0.16 -8.70
C THR A 134 10.79 -0.54 -10.16
N ALA A 135 9.78 -0.01 -10.85
CA ALA A 135 9.56 -0.30 -12.27
C ALA A 135 10.75 0.15 -13.14
N TYR A 136 11.20 1.39 -12.98
CA TYR A 136 12.25 1.99 -13.78
C TYR A 136 13.59 1.28 -13.61
N ARG A 137 14.01 0.98 -12.37
CA ARG A 137 15.31 0.36 -12.13
C ARG A 137 15.40 -1.07 -12.65
N HIS A 138 14.29 -1.79 -12.66
CA HIS A 138 14.22 -3.13 -13.25
C HIS A 138 14.18 -3.06 -14.78
N ALA A 139 13.35 -2.19 -15.35
CA ALA A 139 13.26 -2.01 -16.81
C ALA A 139 14.59 -1.58 -17.44
N THR A 140 15.42 -0.86 -16.70
CA THR A 140 16.69 -0.31 -17.19
C THR A 140 17.93 -1.06 -16.69
N GLY A 141 17.77 -2.20 -16.02
CA GLY A 141 18.89 -3.01 -15.51
C GLY A 141 19.67 -2.38 -14.35
N ARG A 142 19.21 -1.26 -13.79
CA ARG A 142 19.82 -0.58 -12.63
C ARG A 142 19.70 -1.38 -11.32
N ALA A 143 18.86 -2.42 -11.29
CA ALA A 143 18.82 -3.38 -10.20
C ALA A 143 19.98 -4.41 -10.23
N GLY A 144 20.86 -4.38 -11.25
CA GLY A 144 22.00 -5.30 -11.37
C GLY A 144 21.53 -6.75 -11.44
N TYR A 145 22.18 -7.65 -10.69
CA TYR A 145 21.79 -9.07 -10.60
C TYR A 145 20.39 -9.29 -9.98
N ALA A 146 19.84 -8.30 -9.27
CA ALA A 146 18.48 -8.38 -8.75
C ALA A 146 17.41 -8.03 -9.80
N THR A 147 17.80 -7.62 -11.02
CA THR A 147 16.89 -7.27 -12.11
C THR A 147 15.94 -8.43 -12.41
N ARG A 148 14.67 -8.07 -12.60
CA ARG A 148 13.57 -9.01 -12.90
C ARG A 148 12.86 -8.53 -14.15
N ALA A 149 12.45 -9.46 -15.00
CA ALA A 149 11.59 -9.17 -16.13
C ALA A 149 10.19 -8.85 -15.61
N ILE A 150 9.89 -7.55 -15.45
CA ILE A 150 8.56 -7.09 -15.04
C ILE A 150 7.64 -7.20 -16.25
N LYS A 151 6.66 -8.10 -16.16
CA LYS A 151 5.61 -8.28 -17.18
C LYS A 151 4.58 -7.15 -17.10
N ALA A 152 4.19 -6.77 -15.88
CA ALA A 152 3.21 -5.71 -15.66
C ALA A 152 3.37 -4.98 -14.32
N GLY A 153 2.95 -3.72 -14.30
CA GLY A 153 2.61 -3.00 -13.08
C GLY A 153 1.13 -3.18 -12.75
N VAL A 154 0.82 -3.60 -11.52
CA VAL A 154 -0.55 -3.84 -11.05
C VAL A 154 -1.08 -2.60 -10.34
N PHE A 155 -2.15 -2.01 -10.86
CA PHE A 155 -2.76 -0.78 -10.37
C PHE A 155 -4.15 -1.05 -9.80
N VAL A 156 -4.35 -0.76 -8.51
CA VAL A 156 -5.49 -1.31 -7.76
C VAL A 156 -6.58 -0.25 -7.49
N HIS A 157 -7.80 -0.49 -7.98
CA HIS A 157 -9.00 0.25 -7.60
C HIS A 157 -9.58 -0.30 -6.29
N GLY A 158 -10.06 0.57 -5.41
CA GLY A 158 -10.55 0.21 -4.08
C GLY A 158 -9.48 0.30 -2.98
N PHE A 159 -8.25 0.69 -3.32
CA PHE A 159 -7.23 1.10 -2.36
C PHE A 159 -7.35 2.59 -2.04
N ASP A 160 -6.43 3.42 -2.54
CA ASP A 160 -6.41 4.84 -2.23
C ASP A 160 -7.46 5.63 -3.05
N ILE A 161 -7.88 5.10 -4.20
CA ILE A 161 -9.05 5.56 -4.96
C ILE A 161 -10.25 4.67 -4.59
N PRO A 162 -11.32 5.22 -3.99
CA PRO A 162 -12.53 4.47 -3.64
C PRO A 162 -13.22 3.87 -4.87
N LEU A 163 -13.92 2.73 -4.69
CA LEU A 163 -14.62 2.03 -5.79
C LEU A 163 -15.69 2.91 -6.45
N GLU A 164 -16.26 3.87 -5.71
CA GLU A 164 -17.26 4.80 -6.23
C GLU A 164 -16.68 5.84 -7.21
N ASP A 165 -15.36 6.07 -7.18
CA ASP A 165 -14.67 7.02 -8.06
C ASP A 165 -14.07 6.32 -9.29
N THR A 166 -14.94 5.91 -10.20
CA THR A 166 -14.57 5.23 -11.44
C THR A 166 -13.86 6.16 -12.42
N GLU A 167 -14.26 7.43 -12.51
CA GLU A 167 -13.64 8.43 -13.39
C GLU A 167 -12.22 8.78 -12.92
N GLY A 168 -12.03 9.02 -11.61
CA GLY A 168 -10.72 9.27 -11.03
C GLY A 168 -9.79 8.08 -11.17
N PHE A 169 -10.30 6.86 -11.00
CA PHE A 169 -9.53 5.65 -11.27
C PHE A 169 -9.11 5.54 -12.74
N ALA A 170 -10.04 5.70 -13.68
CA ALA A 170 -9.75 5.61 -15.11
C ALA A 170 -8.70 6.63 -15.56
N SER A 171 -8.79 7.88 -15.07
CA SER A 171 -7.80 8.92 -15.37
C SER A 171 -6.43 8.59 -14.77
N ALA A 172 -6.38 8.18 -13.50
CA ALA A 172 -5.13 7.80 -12.83
C ALA A 172 -4.47 6.57 -13.49
N ALA A 173 -5.27 5.56 -13.87
CA ALA A 173 -4.80 4.38 -14.59
C ALA A 173 -4.24 4.75 -15.97
N LYS A 174 -4.87 5.69 -16.69
CA LYS A 174 -4.37 6.17 -17.99
C LYS A 174 -2.99 6.84 -17.85
N ILE A 175 -2.79 7.65 -16.81
CA ILE A 175 -1.49 8.28 -16.53
C ILE A 175 -0.43 7.21 -16.19
N ALA A 176 -0.78 6.25 -15.32
CA ALA A 176 0.10 5.15 -14.95
C ALA A 176 0.48 4.27 -16.15
N ALA A 177 -0.47 3.96 -17.03
CA ALA A 177 -0.25 3.20 -18.25
C ALA A 177 0.67 3.93 -19.22
N LYS A 178 0.46 5.26 -19.42
CA LYS A 178 1.35 6.10 -20.24
C LYS A 178 2.79 6.04 -19.73
N ALA A 179 2.99 6.15 -18.43
CA ALA A 179 4.33 6.04 -17.84
C ALA A 179 4.93 4.66 -18.12
N LEU A 180 4.29 3.57 -17.69
CA LEU A 180 4.86 2.22 -17.85
C LEU A 180 5.14 1.83 -19.31
N ALA A 181 4.30 2.27 -20.25
CA ALA A 181 4.50 2.02 -21.67
C ALA A 181 5.83 2.60 -22.20
N ASP A 182 6.29 3.74 -21.67
CA ASP A 182 7.57 4.39 -22.03
C ASP A 182 8.80 3.51 -21.70
N ILE A 183 8.63 2.59 -20.74
CA ILE A 183 9.66 1.61 -20.35
C ILE A 183 9.27 0.18 -20.70
N ASN A 184 8.35 0.01 -21.65
CA ASN A 184 7.87 -1.28 -22.17
C ASN A 184 7.28 -2.22 -21.11
N ILE A 185 6.56 -1.67 -20.13
CA ILE A 185 5.82 -2.43 -19.13
C ILE A 185 4.31 -2.18 -19.33
N GLU A 186 3.51 -3.24 -19.25
CA GLU A 186 2.06 -3.16 -19.29
C GLU A 186 1.48 -2.71 -17.93
N LEU A 187 0.33 -2.02 -17.94
CA LEU A 187 -0.45 -1.77 -16.73
C LEU A 187 -1.61 -2.78 -16.66
N LEU A 188 -1.72 -3.52 -15.55
CA LEU A 188 -2.89 -4.35 -15.26
C LEU A 188 -3.75 -3.66 -14.19
N PRO A 189 -4.92 -3.11 -14.55
CA PRO A 189 -5.87 -2.62 -13.57
C PRO A 189 -6.53 -3.80 -12.85
N VAL A 190 -6.62 -3.74 -11.53
CA VAL A 190 -7.31 -4.73 -10.69
C VAL A 190 -8.24 -4.02 -9.73
N GLU A 191 -9.44 -4.55 -9.50
CA GLU A 191 -10.39 -3.97 -8.56
C GLU A 191 -10.60 -4.89 -7.35
N THR A 192 -10.80 -4.32 -6.16
CA THR A 192 -11.11 -5.11 -4.97
C THR A 192 -11.85 -4.30 -3.90
N ASN A 193 -12.72 -4.97 -3.15
CA ASN A 193 -13.40 -4.40 -1.99
C ASN A 193 -12.64 -4.57 -0.66
N ILE A 194 -11.44 -5.12 -0.65
CA ILE A 194 -10.72 -5.50 0.58
C ILE A 194 -10.64 -4.38 1.64
N ARG A 195 -10.56 -3.12 1.22
CA ARG A 195 -10.48 -1.96 2.11
C ARG A 195 -11.79 -1.63 2.83
N THR A 196 -12.93 -2.06 2.31
CA THR A 196 -14.26 -1.83 2.90
C THR A 196 -14.70 -2.94 3.86
N LEU A 197 -14.03 -4.10 3.80
CA LEU A 197 -14.37 -5.27 4.62
C LEU A 197 -13.98 -5.13 6.10
N TRP A 198 -12.87 -4.45 6.37
CA TRP A 198 -12.21 -4.51 7.67
C TRP A 198 -12.06 -3.13 8.31
N SER A 199 -12.36 -3.02 9.60
CA SER A 199 -11.99 -1.87 10.43
C SER A 199 -10.58 -2.09 11.00
N ILE A 200 -9.57 -2.00 10.14
CA ILE A 200 -8.15 -2.18 10.48
C ILE A 200 -7.35 -0.93 10.11
N ASN A 201 -6.25 -0.67 10.83
CA ASN A 201 -5.34 0.41 10.47
C ASN A 201 -4.67 0.10 9.11
N TRP A 202 -4.95 0.91 8.08
CA TRP A 202 -4.36 0.72 6.75
C TRP A 202 -2.82 0.79 6.76
N GLU A 203 -2.23 1.61 7.64
CA GLU A 203 -0.77 1.68 7.80
C GLU A 203 -0.17 0.35 8.26
N ASP A 204 -0.93 -0.49 8.98
CA ASP A 204 -0.51 -1.83 9.39
C ASP A 204 -0.78 -2.89 8.29
N TYR A 205 -1.84 -2.68 7.49
CA TYR A 205 -2.44 -3.73 6.68
C TYR A 205 -2.07 -3.72 5.18
N HIS A 206 -1.68 -2.56 4.65
CA HIS A 206 -1.57 -2.34 3.20
C HIS A 206 -0.69 -3.35 2.46
N ALA A 207 0.43 -3.83 3.02
CA ALA A 207 1.27 -4.81 2.33
C ALA A 207 0.61 -6.19 2.19
N ALA A 208 -0.12 -6.64 3.21
CA ALA A 208 -0.90 -7.87 3.14
C ALA A 208 -2.02 -7.76 2.10
N ALA A 209 -2.65 -6.58 1.99
CA ALA A 209 -3.63 -6.29 0.94
C ALA A 209 -3.00 -6.24 -0.46
N ILE A 210 -1.80 -5.67 -0.61
CA ILE A 210 -1.07 -5.69 -1.89
C ILE A 210 -0.70 -7.13 -2.26
N ALA A 211 -0.13 -7.89 -1.33
CA ALA A 211 0.27 -9.26 -1.59
C ALA A 211 -0.90 -10.17 -1.91
N SER A 212 -2.08 -9.99 -1.28
CA SER A 212 -3.28 -10.78 -1.62
C SER A 212 -3.72 -10.56 -3.07
N VAL A 213 -3.69 -9.31 -3.54
CA VAL A 213 -3.96 -8.95 -4.94
C VAL A 213 -2.92 -9.56 -5.88
N LEU A 214 -1.63 -9.35 -5.61
CA LEU A 214 -0.56 -9.83 -6.50
C LEU A 214 -0.51 -11.37 -6.55
N CYS A 215 -0.76 -12.04 -5.43
CA CYS A 215 -0.80 -13.51 -5.35
C CYS A 215 -1.89 -14.12 -6.25
N GLY A 216 -2.98 -13.37 -6.52
CA GLY A 216 -4.01 -13.81 -7.46
C GLY A 216 -3.50 -13.95 -8.90
N LEU A 217 -2.39 -13.28 -9.23
CA LEU A 217 -1.72 -13.31 -10.53
C LEU A 217 -0.53 -14.28 -10.57
N LYS A 218 -0.39 -15.19 -9.61
CA LYS A 218 0.77 -16.08 -9.51
C LYS A 218 0.95 -17.05 -10.69
N ARG A 219 -0.11 -17.32 -11.46
CA ARG A 219 -0.03 -18.10 -12.71
C ARG A 219 0.40 -17.24 -13.91
N TYR A 220 0.36 -15.92 -13.79
CA TYR A 220 0.87 -14.97 -14.79
C TYR A 220 2.35 -14.62 -14.55
N ALA A 221 2.74 -14.42 -13.29
CA ALA A 221 4.13 -14.19 -12.87
C ALA A 221 4.38 -14.76 -11.47
N GLY A 222 5.51 -15.42 -11.25
CA GLY A 222 5.84 -16.03 -9.95
C GLY A 222 6.49 -15.08 -8.93
N ILE A 223 6.68 -13.80 -9.25
CA ILE A 223 7.31 -12.81 -8.35
C ILE A 223 6.43 -11.56 -8.25
N GLY A 224 6.14 -11.10 -7.03
CA GLY A 224 5.54 -9.81 -6.72
C GLY A 224 6.53 -8.85 -6.10
N LEU A 225 6.75 -7.69 -6.73
CA LEU A 225 7.61 -6.63 -6.21
C LEU A 225 6.77 -5.60 -5.45
N ILE A 226 7.15 -5.33 -4.19
CA ILE A 226 6.61 -4.24 -3.38
C ILE A 226 7.72 -3.21 -3.19
N GLY A 227 7.54 -2.01 -3.75
CA GLY A 227 8.50 -0.92 -3.60
C GLY A 227 8.55 -0.39 -2.17
N SER A 228 9.75 -0.27 -1.62
CA SER A 228 9.95 0.18 -0.24
C SER A 228 9.54 1.64 -0.06
N GLY A 229 8.92 1.97 1.07
CA GLY A 229 8.75 3.38 1.48
C GLY A 229 10.01 3.95 2.11
N ASP A 230 10.62 3.15 2.98
CA ASP A 230 11.77 3.49 3.82
C ASP A 230 13.08 2.86 3.28
N SER A 231 14.21 3.38 3.76
CA SER A 231 15.56 2.83 3.54
C SER A 231 16.04 2.01 4.74
N TYR A 232 17.01 1.12 4.54
CA TYR A 232 17.51 0.20 5.58
C TYR A 232 18.10 0.89 6.81
N ASP A 233 18.61 2.11 6.66
CA ASP A 233 19.17 2.92 7.75
C ASP A 233 18.09 3.67 8.55
N VAL A 234 16.84 3.70 8.08
CA VAL A 234 15.72 4.39 8.74
C VAL A 234 14.41 3.59 8.64
N LEU A 235 14.46 2.31 9.01
CA LEU A 235 13.26 1.48 9.04
C LEU A 235 12.28 1.94 10.14
N ILE A 236 11.02 2.15 9.76
CA ILE A 236 9.94 2.44 10.69
C ILE A 236 9.23 1.14 11.05
N SER A 237 9.15 0.83 12.35
CA SER A 237 8.36 -0.28 12.86
C SER A 237 7.48 0.18 14.03
N PRO A 238 6.22 -0.28 14.11
CA PRO A 238 5.49 -1.10 13.14
C PRO A 238 5.15 -0.32 11.86
N TRP A 239 5.19 -0.99 10.71
CA TRP A 239 4.70 -0.50 9.44
C TRP A 239 4.29 -1.67 8.55
N GLY A 240 3.23 -1.50 7.76
CA GLY A 240 2.62 -2.59 6.99
C GLY A 240 3.55 -3.21 5.96
N SER A 241 4.30 -2.39 5.22
CA SER A 241 5.35 -2.84 4.31
C SER A 241 6.72 -2.69 4.97
N HIS A 242 7.43 -3.79 5.15
CA HIS A 242 8.71 -3.82 5.86
C HIS A 242 9.60 -4.95 5.32
N PRO A 243 10.92 -4.76 5.20
CA PRO A 243 11.83 -5.78 4.65
C PRO A 243 11.86 -7.10 5.44
N ILE A 244 11.43 -7.09 6.70
CA ILE A 244 11.27 -8.30 7.52
C ILE A 244 9.98 -9.06 7.18
N THR A 245 8.87 -8.36 6.93
CA THR A 245 7.53 -8.97 6.83
C THR A 245 7.06 -9.19 5.40
N ASP A 246 7.46 -8.35 4.45
CA ASP A 246 7.02 -8.49 3.06
C ASP A 246 7.44 -9.84 2.45
N PRO A 247 8.68 -10.35 2.67
CA PRO A 247 9.03 -11.70 2.21
C PRO A 247 8.18 -12.81 2.83
N LEU A 248 7.64 -12.62 4.04
CA LEU A 248 6.75 -13.58 4.71
C LEU A 248 5.33 -13.61 4.10
N LEU A 249 5.06 -12.79 3.10
CA LEU A 249 3.81 -12.85 2.31
C LEU A 249 3.95 -13.79 1.09
N SER A 250 5.08 -14.50 0.97
CA SER A 250 5.35 -15.45 -0.11
C SER A 250 4.66 -16.80 0.09
N SER A 251 4.30 -17.43 -1.02
CA SER A 251 3.90 -18.85 -1.13
C SER A 251 4.94 -19.64 -1.95
N GLY A 252 4.77 -20.96 -2.03
CA GLY A 252 5.71 -21.82 -2.76
C GLY A 252 5.74 -21.62 -4.28
N ASP A 253 4.72 -21.00 -4.87
CA ASP A 253 4.69 -20.60 -6.29
C ASP A 253 4.74 -19.09 -6.51
N PHE A 254 4.73 -18.28 -5.46
CA PHE A 254 4.70 -16.82 -5.57
C PHE A 254 5.58 -16.15 -4.53
N ARG A 255 6.68 -15.56 -5.00
CA ARG A 255 7.64 -14.88 -4.13
C ARG A 255 7.35 -13.40 -4.04
N VAL A 256 7.16 -12.89 -2.83
CA VAL A 256 7.09 -11.45 -2.57
C VAL A 256 8.49 -10.91 -2.25
N ILE A 257 8.87 -9.83 -2.91
CA ILE A 257 10.16 -9.16 -2.73
C ILE A 257 9.92 -7.71 -2.36
N HIS A 258 10.49 -7.29 -1.23
CA HIS A 258 10.62 -5.89 -0.83
C HIS A 258 11.76 -5.25 -1.62
N ASP A 259 11.45 -4.38 -2.58
CA ASP A 259 12.46 -3.77 -3.46
C ASP A 259 12.77 -2.31 -3.09
N GLY A 260 14.05 -1.94 -3.18
CA GLY A 260 14.46 -0.54 -3.16
C GLY A 260 14.77 0.05 -1.79
N ALA A 261 14.79 -0.75 -0.72
CA ALA A 261 15.16 -0.28 0.63
C ALA A 261 16.65 0.10 0.77
N GLY A 262 17.48 -0.15 -0.24
CA GLY A 262 18.84 0.38 -0.30
C GLY A 262 18.94 1.87 -0.66
N PHE A 263 17.81 2.55 -0.90
CA PHE A 263 17.76 3.93 -1.39
C PHE A 263 16.84 4.78 -0.53
N SER A 264 17.31 5.97 -0.17
CA SER A 264 16.48 7.02 0.39
C SER A 264 15.47 7.54 -0.65
N ARG A 265 14.48 8.32 -0.20
CA ARG A 265 13.48 8.89 -1.11
C ARG A 265 14.09 9.84 -2.15
N SER A 266 15.08 10.65 -1.76
CA SER A 266 15.80 11.56 -2.66
C SER A 266 16.68 10.80 -3.65
N GLU A 267 17.34 9.72 -3.25
CA GLU A 267 18.14 8.86 -4.15
C GLU A 267 17.26 8.16 -5.20
N LYS A 268 16.06 7.73 -4.80
CA LYS A 268 15.03 7.23 -5.74
C LYS A 268 14.64 8.30 -6.76
N LEU A 269 14.37 9.52 -6.30
CA LEU A 269 14.04 10.64 -7.20
C LEU A 269 15.21 11.02 -8.11
N GLN A 270 16.44 11.01 -7.61
CA GLN A 270 17.64 11.24 -8.42
C GLN A 270 17.75 10.18 -9.53
N THR A 271 17.46 8.92 -9.21
CA THR A 271 17.40 7.86 -10.23
C THR A 271 16.30 8.12 -11.26
N LEU A 272 15.12 8.53 -10.81
CA LEU A 272 13.98 8.85 -11.68
C LEU A 272 14.17 10.13 -12.51
N SER A 273 15.13 11.00 -12.18
CA SER A 273 15.44 12.18 -13.00
C SER A 273 15.86 11.82 -14.44
N ALA A 274 16.38 10.61 -14.65
CA ALA A 274 16.69 10.07 -15.97
C ALA A 274 15.44 9.56 -16.73
N TRP A 275 14.24 9.74 -16.18
CA TRP A 275 12.96 9.35 -16.74
C TRP A 275 11.95 10.51 -16.71
N PRO A 276 12.04 11.47 -17.65
CA PRO A 276 11.19 12.67 -17.64
C PRO A 276 9.69 12.34 -17.61
N LEU A 277 9.24 11.40 -18.45
CA LEU A 277 7.83 11.01 -18.48
C LEU A 277 7.38 10.33 -17.18
N GLY A 278 8.27 9.60 -16.50
CA GLY A 278 8.03 9.09 -15.15
C GLY A 278 7.78 10.23 -14.16
N ILE A 279 8.68 11.22 -14.12
CA ILE A 279 8.54 12.40 -13.26
C ILE A 279 7.25 13.17 -13.57
N GLU A 280 6.94 13.43 -14.83
CA GLU A 280 5.68 14.07 -15.26
C GLU A 280 4.45 13.31 -14.74
N SER A 281 4.49 11.98 -14.81
CA SER A 281 3.37 11.08 -14.50
C SER A 281 3.28 10.69 -13.02
N LEU A 282 4.12 11.26 -12.14
CA LEU A 282 4.07 10.93 -10.70
C LEU A 282 2.72 11.32 -10.09
N ARG A 283 2.07 10.36 -9.44
CA ARG A 283 0.81 10.52 -8.73
C ARG A 283 0.92 9.94 -7.34
N PHE A 284 0.83 10.79 -6.33
CA PHE A 284 0.94 10.35 -4.94
C PHE A 284 0.05 11.15 -3.98
N CYS A 285 -0.57 12.23 -4.44
CA CYS A 285 -1.48 13.01 -3.62
C CYS A 285 -2.74 12.21 -3.29
N TRP A 286 -3.17 12.25 -2.03
CA TRP A 286 -4.42 11.65 -1.56
C TRP A 286 -5.39 12.70 -1.00
N ALA A 287 -4.98 13.96 -0.96
CA ALA A 287 -5.72 15.06 -0.32
C ALA A 287 -6.25 16.09 -1.33
N GLY A 288 -6.01 15.88 -2.63
CA GLY A 288 -6.59 16.69 -3.68
C GLY A 288 -8.07 16.39 -3.87
N GLU A 289 -8.78 17.28 -4.57
CA GLU A 289 -10.16 17.04 -5.00
C GLU A 289 -10.23 16.05 -6.17
N GLN A 290 -9.15 15.99 -6.96
CA GLN A 290 -9.00 15.08 -8.08
C GLN A 290 -7.97 14.01 -7.72
N ASN A 291 -8.33 12.74 -7.95
CA ASN A 291 -7.48 11.60 -7.62
C ASN A 291 -6.42 11.29 -8.68
N ASP A 292 -6.43 11.98 -9.81
CA ASP A 292 -5.49 11.85 -10.92
C ASP A 292 -4.38 12.92 -10.94
N SER A 293 -4.39 13.87 -10.00
CA SER A 293 -3.42 14.98 -9.97
C SER A 293 -2.82 15.25 -8.58
N ASN A 294 -1.66 15.92 -8.56
CA ASN A 294 -1.04 16.34 -7.31
C ASN A 294 -1.48 17.76 -6.94
N CYS A 295 -2.18 17.93 -5.81
CA CYS A 295 -2.71 19.24 -5.42
C CYS A 295 -1.66 20.33 -5.10
N GLY A 296 -0.37 19.99 -5.11
CA GLY A 296 0.75 20.92 -4.87
C GLY A 296 0.91 21.44 -3.44
N ARG A 297 -0.13 21.36 -2.60
CA ARG A 297 -0.23 22.12 -1.33
C ARG A 297 -0.45 21.31 -0.05
N CYS A 298 -0.82 20.04 -0.14
CA CYS A 298 -0.96 19.19 1.04
C CYS A 298 0.42 18.82 1.61
N GLU A 299 0.47 18.32 2.85
CA GLU A 299 1.73 17.90 3.49
C GLU A 299 2.52 16.94 2.62
N LYS A 300 1.89 15.92 2.04
CA LYS A 300 2.56 14.95 1.17
C LYS A 300 3.16 15.61 -0.07
N CYS A 301 2.43 16.54 -0.71
CA CYS A 301 2.96 17.31 -1.85
C CYS A 301 4.15 18.18 -1.46
N VAL A 302 4.05 18.92 -0.36
CA VAL A 302 5.16 19.76 0.12
C VAL A 302 6.37 18.90 0.47
N ARG A 303 6.16 17.81 1.22
CA ARG A 303 7.21 16.87 1.58
C ARG A 303 7.89 16.26 0.35
N THR A 304 7.13 15.88 -0.67
CA THR A 304 7.72 15.35 -1.92
C THR A 304 8.50 16.44 -2.67
N ARG A 305 8.01 17.69 -2.74
CA ARG A 305 8.79 18.82 -3.31
C ARG A 305 10.13 19.00 -2.61
N LEU A 306 10.16 18.90 -1.28
CA LEU A 306 11.41 18.98 -0.53
C LEU A 306 12.37 17.83 -0.88
N ASN A 307 11.86 16.60 -1.06
CA ASN A 307 12.70 15.49 -1.53
C ASN A 307 13.26 15.73 -2.94
N PHE A 308 12.49 16.34 -3.83
CA PHE A 308 12.97 16.75 -5.16
C PHE A 308 14.12 17.76 -5.08
N LEU A 309 13.99 18.79 -4.23
CA LEU A 309 15.05 19.78 -4.04
C LEU A 309 16.35 19.12 -3.55
N VAL A 310 16.24 18.21 -2.58
CA VAL A 310 17.40 17.48 -2.08
C VAL A 310 18.00 16.57 -3.16
N ALA A 311 17.16 15.94 -3.98
CA ALA A 311 17.59 15.18 -5.16
C ALA A 311 18.24 16.07 -6.25
N GLY A 312 18.11 17.39 -6.16
CA GLY A 312 18.67 18.36 -7.11
C GLY A 312 17.79 18.56 -8.35
N ILE A 313 16.49 18.33 -8.21
CA ILE A 313 15.50 18.46 -9.27
C ILE A 313 14.62 19.66 -8.92
N ASP A 314 14.93 20.79 -9.56
CA ASP A 314 14.14 22.01 -9.42
C ASP A 314 12.91 21.94 -10.34
N ASN A 315 11.75 22.35 -9.83
CA ASN A 315 10.49 22.44 -10.60
C ASN A 315 10.12 21.15 -11.37
N PRO A 316 9.92 20.01 -10.69
CA PRO A 316 9.58 18.75 -11.35
C PRO A 316 8.22 18.85 -12.06
N GLN A 317 8.11 18.21 -13.23
CA GLN A 317 6.97 18.31 -14.15
C GLN A 317 5.63 17.82 -13.59
N CYS A 318 5.62 17.03 -12.51
CA CYS A 318 4.40 16.64 -11.79
C CYS A 318 3.75 17.77 -10.98
N PHE A 319 4.31 18.98 -11.01
CA PHE A 319 3.76 20.17 -10.39
C PHE A 319 3.74 21.35 -11.37
N SER A 320 2.62 22.08 -11.39
CA SER A 320 2.44 23.26 -12.24
C SER A 320 3.08 24.53 -11.69
N GLU A 321 3.33 24.58 -10.38
CA GLU A 321 3.84 25.76 -9.68
C GLU A 321 5.14 25.45 -8.93
N PRO A 322 6.05 26.41 -8.78
CA PRO A 322 7.24 26.27 -7.94
C PRO A 322 6.87 26.14 -6.45
N ILE A 323 7.85 25.75 -5.63
CA ILE A 323 7.67 25.77 -4.17
C ILE A 323 7.61 27.22 -3.67
N ASP A 324 6.67 27.51 -2.76
CA ASP A 324 6.52 28.82 -2.13
C ASP A 324 6.40 28.70 -0.61
N SER A 325 6.85 29.73 0.09
CA SER A 325 6.84 29.84 1.55
C SER A 325 5.45 29.75 2.17
N SER A 326 4.39 30.14 1.44
CA SER A 326 3.01 30.05 1.93
C SER A 326 2.56 28.60 2.14
N LEU A 327 3.14 27.64 1.39
CA LEU A 327 2.80 26.21 1.49
C LEU A 327 3.04 25.66 2.90
N PHE A 328 4.01 26.21 3.63
CA PHE A 328 4.37 25.76 4.98
C PHE A 328 3.46 26.33 6.07
N LYS A 329 2.64 27.34 5.77
CA LYS A 329 1.80 28.02 6.78
C LYS A 329 0.77 27.09 7.41
N SER A 330 0.24 26.14 6.65
CA SER A 330 -0.85 25.22 7.06
C SER A 330 -0.39 23.79 7.38
N ILE A 331 0.89 23.45 7.17
CA ILE A 331 1.38 22.08 7.36
C ILE A 331 1.35 21.67 8.83
N ALA A 332 0.58 20.65 9.16
CA ALA A 332 0.60 20.00 10.48
C ALA A 332 1.02 18.54 10.29
N LEU A 333 2.08 18.13 10.99
CA LEU A 333 2.59 16.76 10.95
C LEU A 333 1.73 15.89 11.87
N LYS A 334 0.93 15.01 11.28
CA LYS A 334 -0.15 14.29 12.00
C LYS A 334 0.29 12.99 12.67
N SER A 335 1.43 12.42 12.26
CA SER A 335 1.95 11.15 12.80
C SER A 335 3.46 11.22 13.05
N LYS A 336 3.96 10.32 13.91
CA LYS A 336 5.39 10.19 14.19
C LYS A 336 6.18 9.84 12.93
N ALA A 337 5.63 8.96 12.07
CA ALA A 337 6.25 8.60 10.78
C ALA A 337 6.45 9.83 9.89
N VAL A 338 5.41 10.66 9.72
CA VAL A 338 5.52 11.92 8.96
C VAL A 338 6.55 12.86 9.58
N SER A 339 6.63 12.96 10.92
CA SER A 339 7.68 13.76 11.57
C SER A 339 9.09 13.21 11.34
N ILE A 340 9.27 11.89 11.29
CA ILE A 340 10.55 11.26 10.95
C ILE A 340 10.94 11.64 9.53
N ASP A 341 10.03 11.51 8.56
CA ASP A 341 10.31 11.87 7.16
C ASP A 341 10.78 13.33 7.00
N TRP A 342 10.14 14.27 7.69
CA TRP A 342 10.55 15.68 7.66
C TRP A 342 11.93 15.91 8.30
N ASN A 343 12.28 15.15 9.35
CA ASN A 343 13.61 15.22 9.95
C ASN A 343 14.69 14.63 9.02
N LEU A 344 14.39 13.56 8.28
CA LEU A 344 15.31 13.00 7.29
C LEU A 344 15.62 14.01 6.18
N ILE A 345 14.58 14.63 5.63
CA ILE A 345 14.73 15.71 4.64
C ILE A 345 15.57 16.84 5.21
N ARG A 346 15.30 17.28 6.45
CA ARG A 346 16.08 18.32 7.11
C ARG A 346 17.56 17.94 7.22
N HIS A 347 17.87 16.72 7.66
CA HIS A 347 19.25 16.25 7.77
C HIS A 347 19.93 16.19 6.41
N GLU A 348 19.21 15.75 5.38
CA GLU A 348 19.76 15.62 4.05
C GLU A 348 19.99 16.99 3.37
N MET A 349 19.11 17.97 3.60
CA MET A 349 19.33 19.36 3.19
C MET A 349 20.60 19.94 3.82
N ILE A 350 20.81 19.71 5.12
CA ILE A 350 22.02 20.16 5.83
C ILE A 350 23.27 19.46 5.26
N LYS A 351 23.19 18.16 5.01
CA LYS A 351 24.30 17.35 4.48
C LYS A 351 24.70 17.75 3.06
N THR A 352 23.71 18.02 2.20
CA THR A 352 23.93 18.29 0.76
C THR A 352 24.10 19.77 0.45
N GLY A 353 23.67 20.66 1.34
CA GLY A 353 23.62 22.10 1.10
C GLY A 353 22.50 22.54 0.15
N ARG A 354 21.61 21.63 -0.26
CA ARG A 354 20.49 21.91 -1.17
C ARG A 354 19.23 22.30 -0.40
N GLY A 355 18.52 23.32 -0.88
CA GLY A 355 17.26 23.78 -0.29
C GLY A 355 17.39 24.39 1.11
N LEU A 356 18.58 24.87 1.49
CA LEU A 356 18.85 25.46 2.81
C LEU A 356 17.94 26.67 3.11
N GLU A 357 17.50 27.38 2.07
CA GLU A 357 16.54 28.48 2.17
C GLU A 357 15.17 28.05 2.73
N TRP A 358 14.82 26.76 2.63
CA TRP A 358 13.56 26.20 3.16
C TRP A 358 13.67 25.71 4.61
N LEU A 359 14.88 25.55 5.15
CA LEU A 359 15.11 25.03 6.50
C LEU A 359 14.32 25.76 7.60
N PRO A 360 14.26 27.12 7.64
CA PRO A 360 13.49 27.81 8.67
C PRO A 360 12.00 27.44 8.66
N TYR A 361 11.42 27.17 7.49
CA TYR A 361 10.03 26.76 7.34
C TYR A 361 9.80 25.31 7.77
N ILE A 362 10.74 24.42 7.45
CA ILE A 362 10.77 23.03 7.90
C ILE A 362 10.84 22.95 9.43
N GLU A 363 11.75 23.70 10.04
CA GLU A 363 11.89 23.73 11.50
C GLU A 363 10.64 24.28 12.20
N LYS A 364 9.98 25.28 11.59
CA LYS A 364 8.70 25.78 12.07
C LYS A 364 7.59 24.74 11.96
N ALA A 365 7.54 23.97 10.87
CA ALA A 365 6.57 22.89 10.69
C ALA A 365 6.79 21.75 11.70
N LEU A 366 8.05 21.35 11.95
CA LEU A 366 8.42 20.34 12.93
C LEU A 366 8.06 20.74 14.38
N LYS A 367 8.15 22.03 14.72
CA LYS A 367 7.77 22.56 16.04
C LYS A 367 6.26 22.79 16.19
N ARG A 368 5.49 22.79 15.10
CA ARG A 368 4.05 23.06 15.13
C ARG A 368 3.34 21.85 15.73
N LYS A 369 2.73 22.03 16.90
CA LYS A 369 1.87 21.00 17.49
C LYS A 369 0.66 20.77 16.56
N PRO A 370 0.37 19.53 16.15
CA PRO A 370 -0.86 19.26 15.42
C PRO A 370 -2.05 19.68 16.28
N PRO A 371 -3.13 20.20 15.68
CA PRO A 371 -4.34 20.50 16.43
C PRO A 371 -4.79 19.24 17.17
N PRO A 372 -5.27 19.36 18.42
CA PRO A 372 -5.70 18.22 19.21
C PRO A 372 -6.65 17.33 18.40
N ASN A 373 -6.38 16.02 18.37
CA ASN A 373 -7.25 15.07 17.70
C ASN A 373 -8.62 15.08 18.42
N LEU A 374 -9.63 15.69 17.80
CA LEU A 374 -10.98 15.81 18.35
C LEU A 374 -11.58 14.45 18.69
N ASN A 375 -11.21 13.37 17.99
CA ASN A 375 -11.66 12.02 18.31
C ASN A 375 -11.03 11.46 19.59
N ARG A 376 -9.86 11.98 19.99
CA ARG A 376 -9.14 11.59 21.21
C ARG A 376 -9.61 12.37 22.43
N LEU A 377 -10.07 13.61 22.24
CA LEU A 377 -10.67 14.45 23.30
C LEU A 377 -12.17 14.23 23.48
N PHE A 378 -12.86 13.85 22.40
CA PHE A 378 -14.30 13.61 22.40
C PHE A 378 -14.60 12.36 21.57
N PRO A 379 -14.79 11.20 22.23
CA PRO A 379 -15.24 9.97 21.56
C PRO A 379 -16.47 10.23 20.70
N PHE A 380 -16.59 9.47 19.61
CA PHE A 380 -17.74 9.52 18.70
C PHE A 380 -19.04 9.35 19.51
N GLY A 381 -20.01 10.27 19.33
CA GLY A 381 -21.27 10.26 20.08
C GLY A 381 -21.27 10.94 21.47
N SER A 382 -20.13 11.42 21.99
CA SER A 382 -20.13 12.09 23.31
C SER A 382 -20.90 13.42 23.30
N ARG A 383 -21.65 13.70 24.38
CA ARG A 383 -22.39 14.98 24.55
C ARG A 383 -21.48 16.21 24.42
N ARG A 384 -20.21 16.09 24.85
CA ARG A 384 -19.19 17.14 24.70
C ARG A 384 -18.83 17.41 23.23
N ARG A 385 -18.82 16.40 22.36
CA ARG A 385 -18.65 16.57 20.89
C ARG A 385 -19.79 17.38 20.27
N MET A 386 -21.04 17.07 20.64
CA MET A 386 -22.21 17.81 20.13
C MET A 386 -22.20 19.26 20.59
N TRP A 387 -21.77 19.51 21.84
CA TRP A 387 -21.66 20.85 22.39
C TRP A 387 -20.56 21.67 21.70
N VAL A 388 -19.37 21.10 21.48
CA VAL A 388 -18.27 21.77 20.74
C VAL A 388 -18.66 22.06 19.28
N LYS A 389 -19.35 21.12 18.61
CA LYS A 389 -19.92 21.37 17.26
C LYS A 389 -20.88 22.55 17.25
N LYS A 390 -21.78 22.64 18.24
CA LYS A 390 -22.77 23.71 18.37
C LYS A 390 -22.13 25.07 18.69
N MET A 391 -20.99 25.07 19.38
CA MET A 391 -20.23 26.29 19.68
C MET A 391 -19.44 26.80 18.47
N LEU A 392 -18.79 25.91 17.71
CA LEU A 392 -18.03 26.26 16.51
C LEU A 392 -18.92 26.72 15.33
N MET A 393 -20.19 26.30 15.28
CA MET A 393 -21.15 26.79 14.29
C MET A 393 -21.81 28.13 14.62
N ARG A 394 -21.65 28.66 15.84
CA ARG A 394 -22.17 30.00 16.22
C ARG A 394 -21.21 31.15 15.91
N ASN A 395 -19.97 30.83 15.52
CA ASN A 395 -18.94 31.81 15.18
C ASN A 395 -18.55 31.75 13.68
N LYS A 396 -19.47 31.34 12.81
CA LYS A 396 -19.37 31.50 11.36
C LYS A 396 -20.38 32.51 10.88
#